data_AF-A0A1V5LK11-F1
#
_entry.id   AF-A0A1V5LK11-F1
#
_cell.length_a   1.000
_cell.length_b   1.000
_cell.length_c   1.000
_cell.angle_alpha   90.00
_cell.angle_beta   90.00
_cell.angle_gamma   90.00
#
_symmetry.space_group_name_H-M   'P 1'
#
loop_
_entity.id
_entity.type
_entity.pdbx_description
1 polymer ?
#
loop_
_entity_poly.entity_id
_entity_poly.type
_entity_poly.pdbx_seq_one_letter_code
_entity_poly.pdbx_strand_id
1 'polypeptide(L)'
;MAERLKELARPYFVAVNKSDLLDENSIAKILDEKIIAGSLGEPTIISALSGDGIEAFKDVIENFALFDNSRKEISASLNERQGALCLKSVESLSRLAESAQAGLPQDCLASDLRLAVDALDAISGQVVTEEILTEVFANFCIGK
;
A
#
# COMPACT_ATOMS: atom_id res chain seq x y z
N MET A 1 16.07 21.90 -3.74
CA MET A 1 15.45 20.63 -4.18
C MET A 1 15.42 19.62 -3.03
N ALA A 2 16.58 19.32 -2.41
CA ALA A 2 16.67 18.43 -1.24
C ALA A 2 15.77 18.85 -0.05
N GLU A 3 15.65 20.14 0.27
CA GLU A 3 14.76 20.60 1.36
C GLU A 3 13.28 20.35 1.07
N ARG A 4 12.81 20.62 -0.16
CA ARG A 4 11.44 20.30 -0.59
C ARG A 4 11.13 18.80 -0.57
N LEU A 5 12.14 17.96 -0.85
CA LEU A 5 12.00 16.50 -0.78
C LEU A 5 11.89 16.00 0.67
N LYS A 6 12.58 16.64 1.62
CA LYS A 6 12.43 16.34 3.05
C LYS A 6 11.07 16.77 3.60
N GLU A 7 10.52 17.89 3.13
CA GLU A 7 9.17 18.36 3.50
C GLU A 7 8.05 17.42 3.02
N LEU A 8 8.27 16.68 1.94
CA LEU A 8 7.26 15.80 1.36
C LEU A 8 6.93 14.57 2.22
N ALA A 9 7.78 14.22 3.20
CA ALA A 9 7.60 13.09 4.13
C ALA A 9 7.13 11.77 3.48
N ARG A 10 7.43 11.59 2.20
CA ARG A 10 6.96 10.48 1.37
C ARG A 10 8.14 9.83 0.66
N PRO A 11 8.08 8.50 0.47
CA PRO A 11 9.04 7.80 -0.35
C PRO A 11 9.11 8.39 -1.77
N TYR A 12 10.31 8.50 -2.35
CA TYR A 12 10.50 9.00 -3.71
C TYR A 12 11.66 8.30 -4.44
N PHE A 13 11.59 8.31 -5.78
CA PHE A 13 12.66 7.87 -6.67
C PHE A 13 13.25 9.08 -7.40
N VAL A 14 14.50 8.96 -7.84
CA VAL A 14 15.20 10.01 -8.56
C VAL A 14 15.50 9.53 -9.99
N ALA A 15 14.93 10.24 -10.96
CA ALA A 15 15.22 10.07 -12.37
C ALA A 15 15.75 11.39 -12.95
N VAL A 16 17.00 11.39 -13.39
CA VAL A 16 17.63 12.54 -14.05
C VAL A 16 17.32 12.46 -15.54
N ASN A 17 16.37 13.27 -15.98
CA ASN A 17 15.93 13.29 -17.38
C ASN A 17 16.84 14.16 -18.27
N LYS A 18 16.79 13.91 -19.58
CA LYS A 18 17.54 14.57 -20.66
C LYS A 18 19.02 14.18 -20.71
N SER A 19 19.33 12.90 -20.50
CA SER A 19 20.69 12.37 -20.63
C SER A 19 21.33 12.62 -22.00
N ASP A 20 20.52 12.85 -23.04
CA ASP A 20 20.95 13.25 -24.39
C ASP A 20 21.56 14.66 -24.46
N LEU A 21 21.32 15.51 -23.47
CA LEU A 21 21.80 16.89 -23.42
C LEU A 21 22.73 17.18 -22.23
N LEU A 22 22.87 16.24 -21.29
CA LEU A 22 23.60 16.44 -20.05
C LEU A 22 24.99 15.79 -20.13
N ASP A 23 26.00 16.53 -19.71
CA ASP A 23 27.35 16.02 -19.49
C ASP A 23 27.51 15.47 -18.06
N GLU A 24 28.54 14.64 -17.84
CA GLU A 24 28.81 14.00 -16.54
C GLU A 24 28.91 15.01 -15.38
N ASN A 25 29.45 16.20 -15.63
CA ASN A 25 29.55 17.27 -14.62
C ASN A 25 28.18 17.84 -14.24
N SER A 26 27.25 17.96 -15.19
CA SER A 26 25.89 18.43 -14.90
C SER A 26 25.10 17.38 -14.13
N ILE A 27 25.29 16.10 -14.45
CA ILE A 27 24.67 14.99 -13.72
C ILE A 27 25.16 14.97 -12.27
N ALA A 28 26.47 15.08 -12.03
CA ALA A 28 27.05 15.12 -10.69
C ALA A 28 26.55 16.31 -9.85
N LYS A 29 26.25 17.46 -10.47
CA LYS A 29 25.66 18.62 -9.78
C LYS A 29 24.20 18.41 -9.38
N ILE A 30 23.45 17.64 -10.17
CA ILE A 30 22.03 17.32 -9.89
C ILE A 30 21.94 16.26 -8.80
N LEU A 31 22.85 15.28 -8.83
CA LEU A 31 22.98 14.20 -7.88
C LEU A 31 23.72 14.65 -6.61
N ASP A 32 23.15 15.62 -5.90
CA ASP A 32 23.60 16.01 -4.56
C ASP A 32 23.40 14.83 -3.59
N GLU A 33 24.39 14.55 -2.74
CA GLU A 33 24.36 13.49 -1.71
C GLU A 33 23.08 13.56 -0.86
N LYS A 34 22.55 14.77 -0.62
CA LYS A 34 21.32 14.97 0.15
C LYS A 34 20.05 14.45 -0.54
N ILE A 35 20.04 14.42 -1.87
CA ILE A 35 18.92 13.91 -2.68
C ILE A 35 19.00 12.39 -2.77
N ILE A 36 20.22 11.86 -2.89
CA ILE A 36 20.47 10.40 -2.95
C ILE A 36 20.18 9.75 -1.59
N ALA A 37 20.58 10.40 -0.48
CA ALA A 37 20.42 9.85 0.86
C ALA A 37 18.95 9.58 1.27
N GLY A 38 17.97 10.16 0.57
CA GLY A 38 16.55 9.94 0.84
C GLY A 38 15.79 9.19 -0.26
N SER A 39 16.45 8.77 -1.34
CA SER A 39 15.78 8.07 -2.43
C SER A 39 15.58 6.60 -2.13
N LEU A 40 14.48 6.05 -2.61
CA LEU A 40 14.25 4.62 -2.67
C LEU A 40 15.05 4.05 -3.84
N GLY A 41 16.24 3.53 -3.58
CA GLY A 41 17.11 2.97 -4.60
C GLY A 41 17.99 4.00 -5.30
N GLU A 42 18.78 3.51 -6.25
CA GLU A 42 19.79 4.30 -6.93
C GLU A 42 19.16 5.29 -7.94
N PRO A 43 19.71 6.51 -8.06
CA PRO A 43 19.28 7.45 -9.08
C PRO A 43 19.50 6.89 -10.48
N THR A 44 18.51 7.04 -11.35
CA THR A 44 18.61 6.61 -12.75
C THR A 44 18.75 7.80 -13.68
N ILE A 45 19.58 7.65 -14.71
CA ILE A 45 19.79 8.65 -15.74
C ILE A 45 18.98 8.20 -16.96
N ILE A 46 18.05 9.05 -17.41
CA ILE A 46 17.10 8.71 -18.48
C ILE A 46 17.07 9.79 -19.57
N SER A 47 16.68 9.40 -20.77
CA SER A 47 16.16 10.32 -21.78
C SER A 47 14.72 9.92 -22.10
N ALA A 48 13.78 10.76 -21.71
CA ALA A 48 12.37 10.58 -22.08
C ALA A 48 12.13 10.75 -23.60
N LEU A 49 13.08 11.34 -24.34
CA LEU A 49 12.98 11.54 -25.78
C LEU A 49 13.39 10.29 -26.56
N SER A 50 14.55 9.70 -26.27
CA SER A 50 15.02 8.48 -26.93
C SER A 50 14.48 7.20 -26.31
N GLY A 51 14.07 7.26 -25.04
CA GLY A 51 13.67 6.10 -24.24
C GLY A 51 14.83 5.47 -23.45
N ASP A 52 16.05 6.00 -23.58
CA ASP A 52 17.22 5.45 -22.90
C ASP A 52 17.06 5.53 -21.38
N GLY A 53 17.44 4.46 -20.69
CA GLY A 53 17.39 4.37 -19.22
C GLY A 53 15.99 4.19 -18.63
N ILE A 54 14.91 4.25 -19.42
CA ILE A 54 13.54 4.06 -18.92
C ILE A 54 13.33 2.65 -18.37
N GLU A 55 13.86 1.62 -19.03
CA GLU A 55 13.69 0.24 -18.57
C GLU A 55 14.38 0.00 -17.22
N ALA A 56 15.61 0.48 -17.06
CA ALA A 56 16.31 0.45 -15.78
C ALA A 56 15.54 1.20 -14.67
N PHE A 57 14.87 2.30 -15.01
CA PHE A 57 14.03 3.02 -14.05
C PHE A 57 12.77 2.23 -13.66
N LYS A 58 12.14 1.52 -14.60
CA LYS A 58 11.03 0.61 -14.28
C LYS A 58 11.49 -0.51 -13.36
N ASP A 59 12.64 -1.12 -13.63
CA ASP A 59 13.18 -2.20 -12.80
C ASP A 59 13.37 -1.74 -11.34
N VAL A 60 13.84 -0.51 -11.12
CA VAL A 60 13.97 0.06 -9.77
C VAL A 60 12.60 0.19 -9.08
N ILE A 61 11.57 0.66 -9.80
CA ILE A 61 10.22 0.79 -9.26
C ILE A 61 9.59 -0.58 -9.00
N GLU A 62 9.73 -1.52 -9.93
CA GLU A 62 9.20 -2.88 -9.80
C GLU A 62 9.86 -3.61 -8.64
N ASN A 63 11.19 -3.52 -8.51
CA ASN A 63 11.89 -4.12 -7.38
C ASN A 63 11.41 -3.55 -6.05
N PHE A 64 11.09 -2.26 -5.96
CA PHE A 64 10.50 -1.68 -4.76
C PHE A 64 9.06 -2.17 -4.53
N ALA A 65 8.21 -2.11 -5.56
CA ALA A 65 6.81 -2.51 -5.46
C ALA A 65 6.64 -4.00 -5.12
N LEU A 66 7.58 -4.83 -5.57
CA LEU A 66 7.58 -6.27 -5.40
C LEU A 66 8.49 -6.75 -4.26
N PHE A 67 9.22 -5.87 -3.56
CA PHE A 67 10.20 -6.24 -2.54
C PHE A 67 9.57 -7.07 -1.39
N ASP A 68 8.27 -6.90 -1.13
CA ASP A 68 7.53 -7.67 -0.11
C ASP A 68 6.92 -8.99 -0.65
N ASN A 69 7.16 -9.36 -1.91
CA ASN A 69 6.64 -10.59 -2.53
C ASN A 69 7.36 -11.88 -2.09
N SER A 70 7.98 -11.91 -0.91
CA SER A 70 8.17 -13.20 -0.21
C SER A 70 6.81 -13.88 0.09
N ARG A 71 5.71 -13.13 0.03
CA ARG A 71 4.32 -13.62 0.00
C ARG A 71 3.82 -13.84 -1.44
N LYS A 72 4.55 -14.64 -2.22
CA LYS A 72 4.30 -14.88 -3.65
C LYS A 72 3.00 -15.62 -4.00
N GLU A 73 2.13 -15.90 -3.03
CA GLU A 73 0.84 -16.58 -3.26
C GLU A 73 -0.29 -16.04 -2.36
N ILE A 74 -0.47 -14.71 -2.29
CA ILE A 74 -1.75 -14.19 -1.82
C ILE A 74 -2.70 -14.16 -3.03
N SER A 75 -3.36 -15.30 -3.29
CA SER A 75 -4.35 -15.48 -4.36
C SER A 75 -5.58 -14.54 -4.22
N ALA A 76 -5.68 -13.77 -3.15
CA ALA A 76 -6.80 -12.89 -2.86
C ALA A 76 -6.31 -11.48 -2.50
N SER A 77 -6.41 -10.55 -3.46
CA SER A 77 -6.33 -9.12 -3.15
C SER A 77 -7.67 -8.69 -2.53
N LEU A 78 -7.62 -8.16 -1.32
CA LEU A 78 -8.79 -7.56 -0.65
C LEU A 78 -8.88 -6.09 -1.05
N ASN A 79 -10.09 -5.61 -1.32
CA ASN A 79 -10.30 -4.15 -1.38
C ASN A 79 -10.24 -3.53 0.02
N GLU A 80 -10.19 -2.19 0.10
CA GLU A 80 -10.07 -1.45 1.36
C GLU A 80 -11.17 -1.83 2.37
N ARG A 81 -12.42 -1.93 1.93
CA ARG A 81 -13.56 -2.32 2.78
C ARG A 81 -13.35 -3.72 3.37
N GLN A 82 -12.99 -4.69 2.54
CA GLN A 82 -12.75 -6.07 2.98
C GLN A 82 -11.55 -6.14 3.93
N GLY A 83 -10.47 -5.41 3.64
CA GLY A 83 -9.31 -5.32 4.52
C GLY A 83 -9.64 -4.74 5.90
N ALA A 84 -10.44 -3.68 5.95
CA ALA A 84 -10.91 -3.08 7.20
C ALA A 84 -11.75 -4.05 8.04
N LEU A 85 -12.64 -4.83 7.39
CA LEU A 85 -13.43 -5.86 8.08
C LEU A 85 -12.56 -7.02 8.60
N CYS A 86 -11.55 -7.46 7.84
CA CYS A 86 -10.59 -8.46 8.32
C CYS A 86 -9.84 -7.97 9.56
N LEU A 87 -9.37 -6.71 9.54
CA LEU A 87 -8.69 -6.10 10.70
C LEU A 87 -9.60 -6.06 11.92
N LYS A 88 -10.87 -5.66 11.75
CA LYS A 88 -11.87 -5.65 12.83
C LYS A 88 -12.12 -7.04 13.43
N SER A 89 -12.18 -8.07 12.58
CA SER A 89 -12.30 -9.45 13.05
C SER A 89 -11.08 -9.89 13.85
N VAL A 90 -9.86 -9.58 13.39
CA VAL A 90 -8.61 -9.90 14.08
C VAL A 90 -8.53 -9.19 15.43
N GLU A 91 -8.91 -7.92 15.48
CA GLU A 91 -8.95 -7.13 16.72
C GLU A 91 -9.91 -7.75 17.74
N SER A 92 -11.11 -8.14 17.30
CA SER A 92 -12.12 -8.74 18.18
C SER A 92 -11.69 -10.12 18.70
N LEU A 93 -11.05 -10.94 17.86
CA LEU A 93 -10.47 -12.22 18.28
C LEU A 93 -9.28 -12.05 19.23
N SER A 94 -8.47 -11.01 19.04
CA SER A 94 -7.38 -10.69 19.97
C SER A 94 -7.92 -10.31 21.35
N ARG A 95 -8.95 -9.44 21.40
CA ARG A 95 -9.63 -9.09 22.65
C ARG A 95 -10.27 -10.29 23.33
N LEU A 96 -10.89 -11.20 22.56
CA LEU A 96 -11.44 -12.44 23.09
C LEU A 96 -10.35 -13.29 23.74
N ALA A 97 -9.19 -13.45 23.09
CA ALA A 97 -8.08 -14.23 23.63
C ALA A 97 -7.53 -13.62 24.93
N GLU A 98 -7.37 -12.29 24.97
CA GLU A 98 -6.97 -11.56 26.18
C GLU A 98 -8.00 -11.72 27.31
N SER A 99 -9.29 -11.56 27.01
CA SER A 99 -10.39 -11.71 27.95
C SER A 99 -10.49 -13.12 28.53
N ALA A 100 -10.24 -14.14 27.69
CA ALA A 100 -10.21 -15.53 28.11
C ALA A 100 -9.03 -15.80 29.05
N GLN A 101 -7.85 -15.26 28.75
CA GLN A 101 -6.67 -15.37 29.64
C GLN A 101 -6.87 -14.64 30.97
N ALA A 102 -7.60 -13.52 30.96
CA ALA A 102 -7.96 -12.77 32.15
C ALA A 102 -9.07 -13.44 32.99
N GLY A 103 -9.65 -14.56 32.53
CA GLY A 103 -10.71 -15.27 33.24
C GLY A 103 -12.04 -14.52 33.29
N LEU A 104 -12.33 -13.68 32.30
CA LEU A 104 -13.60 -12.96 32.23
C LEU A 104 -14.79 -13.92 32.02
N PRO A 105 -16.01 -13.52 32.42
CA PRO A 105 -17.21 -14.32 32.22
C PRO A 105 -17.47 -14.65 30.75
N GLN A 106 -18.14 -15.78 30.52
CA GLN A 106 -18.46 -16.26 29.17
C GLN A 106 -19.28 -15.24 28.36
N ASP A 107 -20.12 -14.43 29.02
CA ASP A 107 -20.90 -13.38 28.36
C ASP A 107 -20.01 -12.33 27.68
N CYS A 108 -18.88 -11.98 28.31
CA CYS A 108 -17.89 -11.06 27.74
C CYS A 108 -17.22 -11.69 26.51
N LEU A 109 -16.85 -12.97 26.59
CA LEU A 109 -16.24 -13.71 25.48
C LEU A 109 -17.19 -13.86 24.29
N ALA A 110 -18.47 -14.16 24.57
CA ALA A 110 -19.50 -14.34 23.55
C ALA A 110 -19.72 -13.06 22.75
N SER A 111 -19.66 -11.90 23.40
CA SER A 111 -19.78 -10.60 22.73
C SER A 111 -18.64 -10.36 21.73
N ASP A 112 -17.38 -10.56 22.13
CA ASP A 112 -16.23 -10.39 21.22
C ASP A 112 -16.22 -11.41 20.08
N LEU A 113 -16.63 -12.65 20.37
CA LEU A 113 -16.77 -13.69 19.33
C LEU A 113 -17.83 -13.27 18.31
N ARG A 114 -18.95 -12.72 18.77
CA ARG A 114 -20.03 -12.28 17.90
C ARG A 114 -19.56 -11.15 16.97
N LEU A 115 -18.83 -10.18 17.51
CA LEU A 115 -18.26 -9.08 16.71
C LEU A 115 -17.29 -9.57 15.63
N ALA A 116 -16.49 -10.60 15.93
CA ALA A 116 -15.62 -11.23 14.94
C ALA A 116 -16.43 -11.91 13.81
N VAL A 117 -17.45 -12.70 14.17
CA VAL A 117 -18.32 -13.38 13.21
C VAL A 117 -19.08 -12.39 12.32
N ASP A 118 -19.69 -11.37 12.92
CA ASP A 118 -20.45 -10.36 12.16
C ASP A 118 -19.56 -9.61 11.15
N ALA A 119 -18.29 -9.37 11.48
CA ALA A 119 -17.33 -8.76 10.55
C ALA A 119 -17.00 -9.69 9.36
N LEU A 120 -16.88 -11.00 9.60
CA LEU A 120 -16.65 -11.99 8.55
C LEU A 120 -17.90 -12.18 7.66
N ASP A 121 -19.09 -12.15 8.24
CA ASP A 121 -20.36 -12.22 7.50
C ASP A 121 -20.57 -11.00 6.59
N ALA A 122 -20.10 -9.83 7.02
CA ALA A 122 -20.11 -8.61 6.19
C ALA A 122 -19.09 -8.66 5.03
N ILE A 123 -18.03 -9.47 5.13
CA ILE A 123 -17.10 -9.71 4.02
C ILE A 123 -17.74 -10.61 2.97
N SER A 124 -18.38 -11.70 3.41
CA SER A 124 -19.04 -12.68 2.54
C SER A 124 -20.35 -12.17 1.92
N GLY A 125 -20.87 -11.05 2.41
CA GLY A 125 -22.13 -10.47 1.95
C GLY A 125 -23.36 -11.18 2.52
N GLN A 126 -23.21 -11.96 3.59
CA GLN A 126 -24.36 -12.49 4.33
C GLN A 126 -25.07 -11.40 5.15
N VAL A 127 -24.33 -10.35 5.52
CA VAL A 127 -24.87 -9.14 6.13
C VAL A 127 -24.58 -7.96 5.20
N VAL A 128 -25.62 -7.45 4.54
CA VAL A 128 -25.55 -6.32 3.59
C VAL A 128 -26.58 -5.27 3.99
N THR A 129 -26.17 -4.01 4.05
CA THR A 129 -27.05 -2.85 4.25
C THR A 129 -27.27 -2.11 2.94
N GLU A 130 -28.35 -1.33 2.84
CA GLU A 130 -28.61 -0.47 1.67
C GLU A 130 -27.48 0.53 1.41
N GLU A 131 -26.84 1.04 2.47
CA GLU A 131 -25.69 1.95 2.35
C GLU A 131 -24.50 1.27 1.68
N ILE A 132 -24.19 0.02 2.05
CA ILE A 132 -23.11 -0.76 1.43
C ILE A 132 -23.40 -0.99 -0.06
N LEU A 133 -24.65 -1.32 -0.40
CA LEU A 133 -25.04 -1.49 -1.81
C LEU A 133 -24.85 -0.18 -2.59
N THR A 134 -25.27 0.94 -2.01
CA THR A 134 -25.13 2.26 -2.62
C THR A 134 -23.66 2.60 -2.87
N GLU A 135 -22.78 2.39 -1.89
CA GLU A 135 -21.35 2.68 -2.03
C GLU A 135 -20.65 1.78 -3.06
N VAL A 136 -20.97 0.48 -3.07
CA VAL A 136 -20.40 -0.47 -4.03
C VAL A 136 -20.85 -0.13 -5.45
N PHE A 137 -22.14 0.13 -5.66
CA PHE A 137 -22.69 0.40 -7.00
C PHE A 137 -22.50 1.83 -7.48
N ALA A 138 -22.18 2.79 -6.61
CA ALA A 138 -21.85 4.17 -7.01
C ALA A 138 -20.67 4.22 -8.01
N ASN A 139 -19.76 3.25 -7.92
CA ASN A 139 -18.60 3.14 -8.80
C ASN A 139 -18.82 2.22 -10.01
N PHE A 140 -20.05 1.72 -10.21
CA PHE A 140 -20.38 0.86 -11.34
C PHE A 140 -20.95 1.71 -12.48
N CYS A 141 -20.50 1.43 -13.70
CA CYS A 141 -21.12 2.03 -14.89
C CYS A 141 -22.61 1.65 -14.96
N ILE A 142 -23.44 2.57 -15.46
CA ILE A 142 -24.86 2.33 -15.68
C ILE A 142 -25.03 1.18 -16.69
N GLY A 143 -25.81 0.16 -16.32
CA GLY A 143 -26.14 -0.98 -17.18
C GLY A 143 -25.40 -2.29 -16.84
N LYS A 144 -24.86 -2.44 -15.63
CA LYS A 144 -24.42 -3.74 -15.11
C LYS A 144 -25.50 -4.44 -14.30
#